data_AF-A0A351CN98-F1
#
_entry.id   AF-A0A351CN98-F1
#
_cell.length_a   1.000
_cell.length_b   1.000
_cell.length_c   1.000
_cell.angle_alpha   90.00
_cell.angle_beta   90.00
_cell.angle_gamma   90.00
#
_symmetry.space_group_name_H-M   'P 1'
#
loop_
_entity.id
_entity.type
_entity.pdbx_description
1 polymer ?
#
loop_
_entity_poly.entity_id
_entity_poly.type
_entity_poly.pdbx_seq_one_letter_code
_entity_poly.pdbx_strand_id
1 'polypeptide(L)'
;MIYVEGGTKTQQKLAKDLYYFCSTELDIKKKVDIDLRILDLEKAQAWTDHEGKGKFYLDIEQDLDEDQFITAFCHEMIHVIQHLRTKQVSENEAYKFEKILFDKFKQNRVNG
;
A
#
# COMPACT_ATOMS: atom_id res chain seq x y z
N MET A 1 7.75 8.91 4.42
CA MET A 1 8.33 7.91 5.32
C MET A 1 7.22 6.92 5.67
N ILE A 2 7.55 5.67 6.03
CA ILE A 2 6.55 4.72 6.51
C ILE A 2 6.86 4.31 7.94
N TYR A 3 5.89 4.45 8.83
CA TYR A 3 5.87 3.85 10.16
C TYR A 3 4.99 2.60 10.10
N VAL A 4 5.46 1.49 10.69
CA VAL A 4 4.71 0.22 10.67
C VAL A 4 4.55 -0.28 12.09
N GLU A 5 3.31 -0.55 12.47
CA GLU A 5 2.91 -1.14 13.75
C GLU A 5 2.12 -2.43 13.52
N GLY A 6 2.26 -3.39 14.44
CA GLY A 6 1.61 -4.70 14.33
C GLY A 6 2.27 -5.64 13.33
N GLY A 7 1.59 -6.75 13.05
CA GLY A 7 2.05 -7.79 12.13
C GLY A 7 3.36 -8.47 12.52
N THR A 8 3.79 -9.41 11.68
CA THR A 8 5.06 -10.11 11.83
C THR A 8 6.24 -9.29 11.31
N LYS A 9 7.47 -9.61 11.73
CA LYS A 9 8.70 -8.99 11.19
C LYS A 9 8.81 -9.10 9.67
N THR A 10 8.31 -10.20 9.09
CA THR A 10 8.28 -10.42 7.65
C THR A 10 7.33 -9.45 6.97
N GLN A 11 6.09 -9.30 7.48
CA GLN A 11 5.14 -8.33 6.95
C GLN A 11 5.66 -6.89 7.08
N GLN A 12 6.28 -6.54 8.21
CA GLN A 12 6.86 -5.20 8.41
C GLN A 12 7.99 -4.90 7.41
N LYS A 13 8.84 -5.88 7.11
CA LYS A 13 9.89 -5.72 6.09
C LYS A 13 9.25 -5.58 4.71
N LEU A 14 8.29 -6.45 4.38
CA LEU A 14 7.57 -6.43 3.11
C LEU A 14 6.85 -5.10 2.87
N ALA A 15 6.18 -4.56 3.87
CA ALA A 15 5.52 -3.26 3.80
C ALA A 15 6.49 -2.11 3.47
N LYS A 16 7.70 -2.13 4.05
CA LYS A 16 8.73 -1.14 3.72
C LYS A 16 9.22 -1.29 2.29
N ASP A 17 9.48 -2.52 1.85
CA ASP A 17 9.90 -2.81 0.48
C ASP A 17 8.82 -2.34 -0.54
N LEU A 18 7.54 -2.63 -0.25
CA LEU A 18 6.39 -2.20 -1.04
C LEU A 18 6.22 -0.68 -1.05
N TYR A 19 6.38 -0.02 0.10
CA TYR A 19 6.29 1.44 0.18
C TYR A 19 7.26 2.13 -0.79
N TYR A 20 8.52 1.73 -0.79
CA TYR A 20 9.53 2.31 -1.68
C TYR A 20 9.28 1.96 -3.14
N PHE A 21 8.89 0.72 -3.41
CA PHE A 21 8.52 0.28 -4.75
C PHE A 21 7.33 1.09 -5.31
N CYS A 22 6.19 1.12 -4.61
CA CYS A 22 5.00 1.84 -5.04
C CYS A 22 5.25 3.34 -5.17
N SER A 23 6.01 3.94 -4.24
CA SER A 23 6.36 5.36 -4.32
C SER A 23 7.14 5.68 -5.59
N THR A 24 8.02 4.77 -6.02
CA THR A 24 8.81 4.91 -7.25
C THR A 24 7.94 4.67 -8.49
N GLU A 25 7.24 3.55 -8.55
CA GLU A 25 6.43 3.16 -9.73
C GLU A 25 5.26 4.11 -10.00
N LEU A 26 4.67 4.69 -8.96
CA LEU A 26 3.55 5.63 -9.08
C LEU A 26 4.01 7.09 -9.29
N ASP A 27 5.32 7.34 -9.36
CA ASP A 27 5.93 8.67 -9.47
C ASP A 27 5.41 9.64 -8.39
N ILE A 28 5.45 9.19 -7.13
CA ILE A 28 5.03 9.99 -5.98
C ILE A 28 6.13 11.00 -5.64
N LYS A 29 6.03 12.21 -6.20
CA LYS A 29 7.06 13.27 -6.04
C LYS A 29 7.01 14.00 -4.69
N LYS A 30 5.87 13.97 -4.02
CA LYS A 30 5.69 14.63 -2.71
C LYS A 30 6.14 13.70 -1.60
N LYS A 31 6.66 14.27 -0.51
CA LYS A 31 6.90 13.50 0.71
C LYS A 31 5.54 13.05 1.26
N VAL A 32 5.32 11.74 1.28
CA VAL A 32 4.12 11.11 1.85
C VAL A 32 4.55 10.38 3.10
N ASP A 33 3.86 10.65 4.21
CA ASP A 33 4.07 9.95 5.46
C ASP A 33 2.90 8.97 5.69
N ILE A 34 3.21 7.68 5.80
CA ILE A 34 2.25 6.60 5.98
C ILE A 34 2.44 6.01 7.38
N ASP A 35 1.37 6.03 8.17
CA ASP A 35 1.26 5.24 9.39
C ASP A 35 0.49 3.96 9.04
N LEU A 36 1.20 2.84 8.88
CA LEU A 36 0.64 1.53 8.59
C LEU A 36 0.41 0.75 9.89
N ARG A 37 -0.79 0.21 10.06
CA ARG A 37 -1.10 -0.78 11.10
C ARG A 37 -1.48 -2.11 10.46
N ILE A 38 -0.97 -3.20 11.00
CA ILE A 38 -1.30 -4.56 10.59
C ILE A 38 -2.02 -5.22 11.77
N LEU A 39 -3.32 -5.43 11.63
CA LEU A 39 -4.24 -5.82 12.72
C LEU A 39 -5.39 -6.69 12.20
N ASP A 40 -6.16 -7.27 13.11
CA ASP A 40 -7.42 -7.96 12.81
C ASP A 40 -8.49 -6.96 12.33
N LEU A 41 -9.02 -7.17 11.13
CA LEU A 41 -10.03 -6.37 10.47
C LEU A 41 -11.26 -7.24 10.14
N GLU A 42 -12.34 -7.07 10.89
CA GLU A 42 -13.53 -7.94 10.78
C GLU A 42 -14.22 -7.97 9.40
N LYS A 43 -14.04 -6.94 8.55
CA LYS A 43 -14.90 -6.72 7.36
C LYS A 43 -14.18 -6.21 6.10
N ALA A 44 -12.86 -6.08 6.13
CA ALA A 44 -12.09 -5.55 5.01
C ALA A 44 -10.67 -6.13 5.01
N GLN A 45 -10.07 -6.26 3.82
CA GLN A 45 -8.66 -6.67 3.71
C GLN A 45 -7.70 -5.52 4.01
N ALA A 46 -8.11 -4.29 3.67
CA ALA A 46 -7.37 -3.08 3.97
C ALA A 46 -8.29 -1.86 3.88
N TRP A 47 -7.81 -0.73 4.40
CA TRP A 47 -8.40 0.59 4.16
C TRP A 47 -7.36 1.70 4.23
N THR A 48 -7.63 2.79 3.51
CA THR A 48 -6.83 4.02 3.52
C THR A 48 -7.67 5.20 3.99
N ASP A 49 -7.10 5.99 4.89
CA ASP A 49 -7.61 7.31 5.25
C ASP A 49 -6.49 8.37 5.18
N HIS A 50 -6.87 9.64 5.18
CA HIS A 50 -5.95 10.77 5.12
C HIS A 50 -6.33 11.89 6.11
N GLU A 51 -5.33 12.55 6.68
CA GLU A 51 -5.55 13.75 7.54
C GLU A 51 -5.16 15.05 6.82
N GLY A 52 -4.98 14.99 5.50
CA GLY A 52 -4.43 16.08 4.71
C GLY A 52 -2.92 16.25 4.89
N LYS A 53 -2.34 17.26 4.21
CA LYS A 53 -0.88 17.57 4.25
C LYS A 53 0.06 16.41 3.86
N GLY A 54 -0.42 15.38 3.16
CA GLY A 54 0.38 14.24 2.72
C GLY A 54 0.61 13.17 3.78
N LYS A 55 -0.19 13.17 4.86
CA LYS A 55 -0.21 12.11 5.87
C LYS A 55 -1.39 11.16 5.60
N PHE A 56 -1.09 9.86 5.62
CA PHE A 56 -2.06 8.79 5.36
C PHE A 56 -1.98 7.72 6.45
N TYR A 57 -3.12 7.09 6.70
CA TYR A 57 -3.25 5.94 7.58
C TYR A 57 -3.69 4.76 6.74
N LEU A 58 -2.93 3.68 6.82
CA LEU A 58 -3.26 2.41 6.18
C LEU A 58 -3.45 1.38 7.28
N ASP A 59 -4.51 0.61 7.18
CA ASP A 59 -4.71 -0.57 8.00
C ASP A 59 -4.85 -1.76 7.06
N ILE A 60 -4.15 -2.86 7.34
CA ILE A 60 -4.17 -4.09 6.55
C ILE A 60 -4.44 -5.27 7.47
N GLU A 61 -5.30 -6.18 7.03
CA GLU A 61 -5.62 -7.43 7.72
C GLU A 61 -4.34 -8.26 7.97
N GLN A 62 -4.13 -8.66 9.22
CA GLN A 62 -2.93 -9.38 9.65
C GLN A 62 -2.84 -10.81 9.13
N ASP A 63 -3.96 -11.46 8.86
CA ASP A 63 -4.01 -12.87 8.46
C ASP A 63 -3.92 -13.09 6.94
N LEU A 64 -3.68 -12.02 6.16
CA LEU A 64 -3.44 -12.14 4.71
C LEU A 64 -2.16 -12.91 4.41
N ASP A 65 -2.22 -13.79 3.41
CA ASP A 65 -1.02 -14.40 2.85
C ASP A 65 -0.13 -13.35 2.14
N GLU A 66 1.09 -13.74 1.75
CA GLU A 66 2.04 -12.79 1.15
C GLU A 66 1.49 -12.11 -0.10
N ASP A 67 0.82 -12.85 -0.99
CA ASP A 67 0.34 -12.31 -2.26
C ASP A 67 -0.88 -11.42 -2.06
N GLN A 68 -1.77 -11.79 -1.15
CA GLN A 68 -2.89 -10.96 -0.69
C GLN A 68 -2.39 -9.67 -0.05
N PHE A 69 -1.38 -9.74 0.82
CA PHE A 69 -0.79 -8.58 1.48
C PHE A 69 -0.16 -7.61 0.46
N ILE A 70 0.60 -8.13 -0.52
CA ILE A 70 1.18 -7.32 -1.60
C ILE A 70 0.06 -6.63 -2.39
N THR A 71 -0.99 -7.37 -2.75
CA THR A 71 -2.10 -6.84 -3.55
C THR A 71 -2.85 -5.75 -2.80
N ALA A 72 -3.23 -6.01 -1.54
CA ALA A 72 -3.91 -5.04 -0.67
C ALA A 72 -3.07 -3.77 -0.47
N PHE A 73 -1.78 -3.91 -0.17
CA PHE A 73 -0.90 -2.74 -0.03
C PHE A 73 -0.78 -1.94 -1.33
N CYS A 74 -0.66 -2.61 -2.48
CA CYS A 74 -0.62 -1.92 -3.78
C CYS A 74 -1.93 -1.16 -4.06
N HIS A 75 -3.08 -1.75 -3.72
CA HIS A 75 -4.39 -1.13 -3.82
C HIS A 75 -4.45 0.18 -3.02
N GLU A 76 -4.09 0.11 -1.74
CA GLU A 76 -4.08 1.28 -0.85
C GLU A 76 -3.12 2.37 -1.35
N MET A 77 -1.95 2.01 -1.87
CA MET A 77 -1.02 2.98 -2.47
C MET A 77 -1.58 3.67 -3.72
N ILE A 78 -2.49 3.03 -4.46
CA ILE A 78 -3.20 3.66 -5.57
C ILE A 78 -4.19 4.70 -5.05
N HIS A 79 -4.90 4.42 -3.97
CA HIS A 79 -5.75 5.41 -3.32
C HIS A 79 -4.95 6.61 -2.81
N VAL A 80 -3.78 6.37 -2.20
CA VAL A 80 -2.86 7.45 -1.78
C VAL A 80 -2.54 8.39 -2.93
N ILE A 81 -2.13 7.87 -4.11
CA ILE A 81 -1.80 8.73 -5.25
C ILE A 81 -3.04 9.38 -5.89
N GLN A 82 -4.20 8.72 -5.86
CA GLN A 82 -5.47 9.32 -6.30
C GLN A 82 -5.82 10.55 -5.44
N HIS A 83 -5.73 10.43 -4.11
CA HIS A 83 -5.91 11.55 -3.18
C HIS A 83 -4.90 12.68 -3.43
N LEU A 84 -3.62 12.36 -3.62
CA LEU A 84 -2.58 13.38 -3.86
C LEU A 84 -2.75 14.15 -5.16
N ARG A 85 -3.35 13.53 -6.18
CA ARG A 85 -3.62 14.12 -7.49
C ARG A 85 -4.98 14.82 -7.56
N THR A 86 -5.66 15.00 -6.42
CA THR A 86 -7.01 15.59 -6.32
C THR A 86 -8.01 14.92 -7.26
N LYS A 87 -7.80 13.65 -7.57
CA LYS A 87 -8.75 12.85 -8.32
C LYS A 87 -9.77 12.27 -7.35
N GLN A 88 -10.99 12.06 -7.83
CA GLN A 88 -11.93 11.22 -7.10
C GLN A 88 -11.33 9.82 -6.96
N VAL A 89 -11.42 9.24 -5.77
CA VAL A 89 -11.00 7.87 -5.52
C VAL A 89 -11.83 6.94 -6.40
N SER A 90 -11.17 6.00 -7.06
CA SER A 90 -11.80 5.09 -8.03
C SER A 90 -11.33 3.66 -7.78
N GLU A 91 -12.21 2.87 -7.15
CA GLU A 91 -12.04 1.42 -6.93
C GLU A 91 -11.74 0.67 -8.23
N ASN A 92 -12.47 1.00 -9.29
CA ASN A 92 -12.30 0.36 -10.59
C ASN A 92 -10.92 0.61 -11.20
N GLU A 93 -10.32 1.76 -10.91
CA GLU A 93 -8.95 2.06 -11.32
C GLU A 93 -7.95 1.34 -10.42
N ALA A 94 -8.19 1.33 -9.10
CA ALA A 94 -7.37 0.62 -8.12
C ALA A 94 -7.24 -0.88 -8.45
N TYR A 95 -8.35 -1.58 -8.69
CA TYR A 95 -8.36 -3.00 -9.08
C TYR A 95 -7.59 -3.32 -10.38
N LYS A 96 -7.48 -2.35 -11.29
CA LYS A 96 -6.71 -2.55 -12.53
C LYS A 96 -5.22 -2.39 -12.29
N PHE A 97 -4.85 -1.34 -11.56
CA PHE A 97 -3.44 -1.01 -11.35
C PHE A 97 -2.79 -1.86 -10.26
N GLU A 98 -3.54 -2.37 -9.28
CA GLU A 98 -2.99 -3.22 -8.21
C GLU A 98 -2.30 -4.47 -8.81
N LYS A 99 -2.91 -5.06 -9.86
CA LYS A 99 -2.38 -6.25 -10.54
C LYS A 99 -1.09 -5.94 -11.28
N ILE A 100 -1.04 -4.78 -11.94
CA ILE A 100 0.15 -4.32 -12.65
C ILE A 100 1.30 -4.10 -11.66
N LEU A 101 1.02 -3.49 -10.50
CA LEU A 101 2.02 -3.27 -9.45
C LEU A 101 2.46 -4.60 -8.81
N PHE A 102 1.52 -5.50 -8.52
CA PHE A 102 1.80 -6.84 -8.00
C PHE A 102 2.76 -7.59 -8.93
N ASP A 103 2.42 -7.70 -10.23
CA ASP A 103 3.22 -8.44 -11.20
C ASP A 103 4.64 -7.87 -11.30
N LYS A 104 4.76 -6.55 -11.37
CA LYS A 104 6.06 -5.84 -11.40
C LYS A 104 6.87 -6.08 -10.13
N PHE A 105 6.24 -6.02 -8.96
CA PHE A 105 6.92 -6.25 -7.69
C PHE A 105 7.46 -7.68 -7.58
N LYS A 106 6.65 -8.68 -7.96
CA LYS A 106 7.07 -10.09 -7.98
C LYS A 106 8.23 -10.31 -8.96
N GLN A 107 8.17 -9.71 -10.15
CA GLN A 107 9.27 -9.78 -11.13
C GLN A 107 10.57 -9.17 -10.59
N ASN A 108 10.50 -8.02 -9.94
CA ASN A 108 11.68 -7.36 -9.36
C ASN A 108 12.33 -8.20 -8.25
N ARG A 109 11.54 -8.94 -7.45
CA ARG A 109 12.06 -9.83 -6.40
C ARG A 109 12.71 -11.11 -6.91
N VAL A 110 12.41 -11.53 -8.14
CA VAL A 110 13.04 -12.70 -8.76
C VAL A 110 14.39 -12.34 -9.39
N ASN A 111 14.55 -11.08 -9.83
CA ASN A 111 15.72 -10.62 -10.58
C ASN A 111 16.79 -9.92 -9.72
N GLY A 112 16.56 -9.72 -8.42
CA GLY A 112 17.47 -9.07 -7.48
C GLY A 112 17.90 -9.99 -6.35
#